data_AF-A0A2W6Y1G7-F1
#
_entry.id   AF-A0A2W6Y1G7-F1
#
_cell.length_a   1.000
_cell.length_b   1.000
_cell.length_c   1.000
_cell.angle_alpha   90.00
_cell.angle_beta   90.00
_cell.angle_gamma   90.00
#
_symmetry.space_group_name_H-M   'P 1'
#
loop_
_entity.id
_entity.type
_entity.pdbx_description
1 polymer ?
#
loop_
_entity_poly.entity_id
_entity_poly.type
_entity_poly.pdbx_seq_one_letter_code
_entity_poly.pdbx_strand_id
1 'polypeptide(L)'
;MATAAEHARVQGDGHPGHGVHGHEHEHAHPTGWRRWLMSTNHKDIGTLYLIFAIMAGLVGGFLSIMMRIELQQPGLQIFANGQSYNVFVTGHGLIMIFFM
;
A
#
# COMPACT_ATOMS: atom_id res chain seq x y z
N MET A 1 -17.78 -68.70 -37.82
CA MET A 1 -18.32 -68.06 -36.60
C MET A 1 -17.23 -67.17 -36.00
N ALA A 2 -17.48 -65.86 -35.95
CA ALA A 2 -16.86 -64.84 -35.10
C ALA A 2 -15.37 -64.43 -35.29
N THR A 3 -15.03 -63.69 -36.35
CA THR A 3 -13.90 -62.71 -36.31
C THR A 3 -14.01 -61.64 -37.42
N ALA A 4 -15.16 -60.96 -37.47
CA ALA A 4 -15.38 -59.84 -38.40
C ALA A 4 -16.25 -58.74 -37.77
N ALA A 5 -16.11 -58.53 -36.45
CA ALA A 5 -16.95 -57.61 -35.68
C ALA A 5 -16.14 -56.68 -34.75
N GLU A 6 -14.88 -56.40 -35.09
CA GLU A 6 -14.02 -55.47 -34.32
C GLU A 6 -13.51 -54.29 -35.18
N HIS A 7 -14.27 -53.89 -36.21
CA HIS A 7 -13.83 -52.80 -37.10
C HIS A 7 -14.92 -51.76 -37.41
N ALA A 8 -15.86 -51.55 -36.49
CA ALA A 8 -16.95 -50.58 -36.68
C ALA A 8 -17.45 -49.94 -35.37
N ARG A 9 -16.56 -49.25 -34.62
CA ARG A 9 -16.98 -48.31 -33.57
C ARG A 9 -16.25 -46.97 -33.64
N VAL A 10 -16.27 -46.37 -34.83
CA VAL A 10 -16.23 -44.90 -34.95
C VAL A 10 -17.65 -44.42 -35.19
N GLN A 11 -18.34 -44.12 -34.09
CA GLN A 11 -19.57 -43.33 -34.00
C GLN A 11 -19.73 -43.09 -32.49
N GLY A 12 -19.51 -41.91 -31.92
CA GLY A 12 -19.90 -40.61 -32.40
C GLY A 12 -21.14 -40.22 -31.61
N ASP A 13 -20.96 -40.01 -30.31
CA ASP A 13 -21.98 -39.84 -29.30
C ASP A 13 -21.57 -38.65 -28.43
N GLY A 14 -22.32 -37.57 -28.67
CA GLY A 14 -22.03 -36.21 -28.26
C GLY A 14 -21.76 -36.07 -26.77
N HIS A 15 -20.78 -35.22 -26.48
CA HIS A 15 -20.59 -34.61 -25.17
C HIS A 15 -21.96 -34.06 -24.69
N PRO A 16 -22.59 -34.64 -23.65
CA PRO A 16 -23.69 -33.95 -23.00
C PRO A 16 -23.07 -32.71 -22.36
N GLY A 17 -23.38 -31.54 -22.92
CA GLY A 17 -23.12 -30.26 -22.30
C GLY A 17 -23.72 -30.27 -20.91
N HIS A 18 -22.90 -30.57 -19.91
CA HIS A 18 -23.30 -30.44 -18.53
C HIS A 18 -23.17 -28.97 -18.16
N GLY A 19 -24.35 -28.35 -18.18
CA GLY A 19 -24.74 -27.07 -17.60
C GLY A 19 -23.66 -26.33 -16.83
N VAL A 20 -23.35 -25.17 -17.39
CA VAL A 20 -23.13 -23.90 -16.70
C VAL A 20 -23.57 -23.95 -15.23
N HIS A 21 -22.62 -24.18 -14.34
CA HIS A 21 -22.68 -23.63 -12.99
C HIS A 21 -21.57 -22.60 -12.91
N GLY A 22 -21.91 -21.40 -13.41
CA GLY A 22 -21.21 -20.18 -13.06
C GLY A 22 -21.35 -19.99 -11.55
N HIS A 23 -20.46 -20.60 -10.78
CA HIS A 23 -20.11 -20.08 -9.49
C HIS A 23 -19.15 -18.92 -9.77
N GLU A 24 -19.72 -17.81 -10.25
CA GLU A 24 -19.12 -16.51 -10.05
C GLU A 24 -19.09 -16.31 -8.54
N HIS A 25 -18.02 -16.82 -7.91
CA HIS A 25 -17.62 -16.37 -6.60
C HIS A 25 -17.18 -14.92 -6.80
N GLU A 26 -18.16 -14.03 -6.85
CA GLU A 26 -17.97 -12.62 -6.53
C GLU A 26 -17.48 -12.59 -5.08
N HIS A 27 -16.18 -12.81 -4.92
CA HIS A 27 -15.47 -12.43 -3.73
C HIS A 27 -15.59 -10.92 -3.67
N ALA A 28 -16.65 -10.44 -3.02
CA ALA A 28 -16.93 -9.05 -2.75
C ALA A 28 -15.74 -8.51 -1.94
N HIS A 29 -14.74 -8.06 -2.67
CA HIS A 29 -13.55 -7.46 -2.12
C HIS A 29 -14.04 -6.15 -1.51
N PRO A 30 -13.98 -5.98 -0.17
CA PRO A 30 -14.45 -4.76 0.44
C PRO A 30 -13.67 -3.61 -0.19
N THR A 31 -14.35 -2.72 -0.90
CA THR A 31 -13.73 -1.58 -1.59
C THR A 31 -13.68 -0.38 -0.64
N GLY A 32 -12.61 0.41 -0.73
CA GLY A 32 -12.44 1.63 0.06
C GLY A 32 -11.49 1.51 1.26
N TRP A 33 -11.67 2.40 2.25
CA TRP A 33 -10.74 2.64 3.35
C TRP A 33 -10.75 1.52 4.39
N ARG A 34 -11.90 0.85 4.54
CA ARG A 34 -12.06 -0.35 5.37
C ARG A 34 -11.17 -1.50 4.91
N ARG A 35 -10.88 -1.59 3.61
CA ARG A 35 -9.96 -2.61 3.08
C ARG A 35 -8.58 -2.44 3.66
N TRP A 36 -8.06 -1.22 3.62
CA TRP A 36 -6.70 -0.91 4.02
C TRP A 36 -6.55 -0.87 5.54
N LEU A 37 -7.50 -0.26 6.25
CA LEU A 37 -7.45 -0.13 7.72
C LEU A 37 -7.68 -1.46 8.46
N MET A 38 -8.47 -2.37 7.89
CA MET A 38 -8.74 -3.69 8.47
C MET A 38 -8.02 -4.81 7.72
N SER A 39 -7.00 -4.50 6.90
CA SER A 39 -6.20 -5.52 6.22
C SER A 39 -5.25 -6.19 7.22
N THR A 40 -5.18 -7.52 7.19
CA THR A 40 -4.12 -8.29 7.88
C THR A 40 -2.96 -8.63 6.95
N ASN A 41 -3.02 -8.20 5.68
CA ASN A 41 -1.97 -8.46 4.70
C ASN A 41 -0.77 -7.53 4.91
N HIS A 42 0.42 -8.10 5.09
CA HIS A 42 1.65 -7.35 5.33
C HIS A 42 2.06 -6.43 4.17
N LYS A 43 1.59 -6.69 2.94
CA LYS A 43 1.84 -5.84 1.77
C LYS A 43 1.00 -4.56 1.81
N ASP A 44 -0.24 -4.67 2.28
CA ASP A 44 -1.14 -3.52 2.44
C ASP A 44 -0.69 -2.65 3.60
N ILE A 45 -0.38 -3.29 4.75
CA ILE A 45 0.19 -2.62 5.93
C ILE A 45 1.47 -1.88 5.53
N GLY A 46 2.42 -2.54 4.85
CA GLY A 46 3.69 -1.92 4.47
C GLY A 46 3.52 -0.72 3.55
N THR A 47 2.56 -0.78 2.62
CA THR A 47 2.26 0.33 1.71
C THR A 47 1.70 1.54 2.46
N LEU A 48 0.85 1.33 3.47
CA LEU A 48 0.34 2.41 4.33
C LEU A 48 1.45 3.08 5.13
N TYR A 49 2.38 2.29 5.68
CA TYR A 49 3.56 2.83 6.39
C TYR A 49 4.47 3.63 5.46
N LEU A 50 4.70 3.16 4.23
CA LEU A 50 5.52 3.90 3.27
C LEU A 50 4.91 5.25 2.90
N ILE A 51 3.60 5.28 2.63
CA ILE A 51 2.88 6.52 2.33
C ILE A 51 2.95 7.48 3.52
N PHE A 52 2.74 6.97 4.72
CA PHE A 52 2.84 7.77 5.94
C PHE A 52 4.27 8.32 6.16
N ALA A 53 5.29 7.49 5.98
CA ALA A 53 6.70 7.87 6.12
C ALA A 53 7.13 8.93 5.11
N ILE A 54 6.64 8.87 3.86
CA ILE A 54 6.90 9.91 2.85
C ILE A 54 6.28 11.24 3.30
N MET A 55 5.04 11.23 3.79
CA MET A 55 4.37 12.45 4.27
C MET A 55 5.08 13.03 5.50
N ALA A 56 5.45 12.18 6.47
CA ALA A 56 6.23 12.58 7.64
C ALA A 56 7.62 13.13 7.23
N GLY A 57 8.27 12.49 6.26
CA GLY A 57 9.56 12.93 5.71
C GLY A 57 9.50 14.30 5.03
N LEU A 58 8.41 14.63 4.32
CA LEU A 58 8.20 15.96 3.76
C LEU A 58 8.06 17.03 4.86
N VAL A 59 7.30 16.74 5.93
CA VAL A 59 7.15 17.64 7.08
C VAL A 59 8.47 17.80 7.83
N GLY A 60 9.17 16.70 8.10
CA GLY A 60 10.49 16.71 8.73
C GLY A 60 11.52 17.46 7.88
N GLY A 61 11.49 17.28 6.55
CA GLY A 61 12.33 17.98 5.60
C GLY A 61 12.09 19.50 5.59
N PHE A 62 10.81 19.91 5.63
CA PHE A 62 10.45 21.33 5.74
C PHE A 62 11.01 21.95 7.04
N LEU A 63 10.84 21.28 8.19
CA LEU A 63 11.42 21.72 9.46
C LEU A 63 12.95 21.83 9.38
N SER A 64 13.61 20.89 8.68
CA SER A 64 15.05 20.93 8.43
C SER A 64 15.49 22.17 7.66
N ILE A 65 14.74 22.54 6.62
CA ILE A 65 15.02 23.72 5.80
C ILE A 65 14.85 24.99 6.63
N MET A 66 13.79 25.09 7.44
CA MET A 66 13.58 26.25 8.31
C MET A 66 14.73 26.48 9.29
N MET A 67 15.26 25.41 9.90
CA MET A 67 16.46 25.52 10.76
C MET A 67 17.70 25.93 9.97
N ARG A 68 17.86 25.42 8.74
CA ARG A 68 19.02 25.77 7.89
C ARG A 68 19.01 27.24 7.51
N ILE A 69 17.85 27.80 7.17
CA ILE A 69 17.74 29.21 6.81
C ILE A 69 18.09 30.11 8.00
N GLU A 70 17.64 29.75 9.21
CA GLU A 70 17.98 30.51 10.41
C GLU A 70 19.50 30.57 10.67
N LEU A 71 20.23 29.50 10.35
CA LEU A 71 21.68 29.41 10.56
C LEU A 71 22.51 30.04 9.42
N GLN A 72 21.91 30.59 8.36
CA GLN A 72 22.66 31.18 7.24
C GLN A 72 23.38 32.49 7.59
N GLN A 73 22.85 33.25 8.54
CA GLN A 73 23.50 34.44 9.09
C GLN A 73 23.38 34.44 10.62
N PRO A 74 24.41 34.90 11.35
CA PRO A 74 24.39 34.91 12.81
C PRO A 74 23.34 35.90 13.34
N GLY A 75 22.37 35.40 14.12
CA GLY A 75 21.31 36.18 14.76
C GLY A 75 19.93 35.53 14.60
N LEU A 76 18.97 35.86 15.47
CA LEU A 76 17.59 35.39 15.34
C LEU A 76 16.86 36.24 14.28
N GLN A 77 16.41 35.63 13.19
CA GLN A 77 15.85 36.35 12.04
C GLN A 77 14.43 35.90 11.70
N ILE A 78 14.21 34.59 11.65
CA ILE A 78 12.93 33.98 11.28
C ILE A 78 12.17 33.58 12.54
N PHE A 79 12.89 33.15 13.59
CA PHE A 79 12.29 32.72 14.84
C PHE A 79 12.17 33.88 15.84
N ALA A 80 10.99 34.02 16.45
CA ALA A 80 10.69 35.10 17.39
C ALA A 80 11.53 35.05 18.67
N ASN A 81 12.01 33.87 19.06
CA ASN A 81 12.83 33.64 20.25
C ASN A 81 13.56 32.28 20.18
N GLY A 82 14.60 32.09 21.02
CA GLY A 82 15.34 30.81 21.08
C GLY A 82 14.50 29.60 21.51
N GLN A 83 13.37 29.82 22.21
CA GLN A 83 12.46 28.73 22.59
C GLN A 83 11.74 28.14 21.37
N SER A 84 11.28 28.99 20.44
CA SER A 84 10.65 28.53 19.20
C SER A 84 11.64 27.72 18.34
N TYR A 85 12.90 28.16 18.21
CA TYR A 85 13.94 27.38 17.55
C TYR A 85 14.11 25.98 18.18
N ASN A 86 14.18 25.90 19.51
CA ASN A 86 14.31 24.62 20.21
C ASN A 86 13.11 23.68 19.99
N VAL A 87 11.89 24.22 19.86
CA VAL A 87 10.70 23.41 19.53
C VAL A 87 10.76 22.88 18.10
N PHE A 88 11.25 23.68 17.14
CA PHE A 88 11.42 23.24 15.76
C PHE A 88 12.51 22.16 15.65
N VAL A 89 13.63 22.29 16.38
CA VAL A 89 14.71 21.29 16.44
C VAL A 89 14.20 19.97 17.02
N THR A 90 13.53 20.03 18.17
CA THR A 90 13.02 18.81 18.83
C THR A 90 11.90 18.17 18.02
N GLY A 91 11.01 18.98 17.42
CA GLY A 91 9.97 18.51 16.50
C GLY A 91 10.54 17.83 15.24
N HIS A 92 11.58 18.40 14.64
CA HIS A 92 12.28 17.78 13.51
C HIS A 92 12.87 16.41 13.90
N GLY A 93 13.58 16.33 15.02
CA GLY A 93 14.18 15.08 15.50
C GLY A 93 13.13 14.01 15.83
N LEU A 94 12.04 14.40 16.49
CA LEU A 94 10.95 13.49 16.84
C LEU A 94 10.26 12.93 15.59
N ILE A 95 9.99 13.75 14.58
CA ILE A 95 9.35 13.29 13.33
C ILE A 95 10.27 12.35 12.56
N MET A 96 11.56 12.68 12.44
CA MET A 96 12.52 11.87 11.66
C MET A 96 12.88 10.53 12.32
N ILE A 97 12.92 10.45 13.66
CA ILE A 97 13.31 9.21 14.35
C ILE A 97 12.15 8.23 14.49
N PHE A 98 10.93 8.74 14.71
CA PHE A 98 9.78 7.88 15.04
C PHE A 98 8.80 7.65 13.88
N PHE A 99 8.74 8.56 12.91
CA PHE A 99 7.67 8.57 11.91
C PHE A 99 8.16 8.48 10.45
N MET A 100 9.47 8.55 10.21
CA MET A 100 10.11 8.34 8.90
C MET A 100 10.95 7.07 8.92
#